data_AF-G1UZ40-F1
#
_entry.id   AF-G1UZ40-F1
#
_cell.length_a   1.000
_cell.length_b   1.000
_cell.length_c   1.000
_cell.angle_alpha   90.00
_cell.angle_beta   90.00
_cell.angle_gamma   90.00
#
_symmetry.space_group_name_H-M   'P 1'
#
loop_
_entity.id
_entity.type
_entity.pdbx_description
1 polymer ?
#
loop_
_entity_poly.entity_id
_entity_poly.type
_entity_poly.pdbx_seq_one_letter_code
_entity_poly.pdbx_strand_id
1 'polypeptide(L)'
;MITDQLEKLASSKDSALMSDASKSIDKLTADAQKEAKPFDIGRSMGIFAAIGLALGAIGTALASIAAALFSLAWWQFPLLFVGIFLCISGPSMFLAWLKLRRRTLGPVLDASGWAVNSQIPINFMLGSCLTDAAALPPNASRSFDDPFRKQSRWKKWAVALGVVCLAALLAGGGYWGWKEYQKRHPAKQEQTSDITAPKAPAPSAK
;
A
#
# COMPACT_ATOMS: atom_id res chain seq x y z
N MET A 1 6.61 5.09 -23.27
CA MET A 1 5.34 5.80 -23.55
C MET A 1 4.37 5.73 -22.38
N ILE A 2 3.68 4.61 -22.10
CA ILE A 2 2.68 4.59 -21.00
C ILE A 2 3.30 4.81 -19.61
N THR A 3 4.48 4.26 -19.32
CA THR A 3 5.12 4.45 -18.01
C THR A 3 5.81 5.80 -17.89
N ASP A 4 6.34 6.37 -18.98
CA ASP A 4 6.84 7.76 -18.99
C ASP A 4 5.69 8.74 -18.81
N GLN A 5 4.51 8.44 -19.36
CA GLN A 5 3.28 9.20 -19.10
C GLN A 5 2.81 9.02 -17.65
N LEU A 6 2.97 7.84 -17.06
CA LEU A 6 2.60 7.58 -15.66
C LEU A 6 3.59 8.25 -14.68
N GLU A 7 4.89 8.25 -15.01
CA GLU A 7 5.95 8.94 -14.28
C GLU A 7 5.79 10.46 -14.41
N LYS A 8 5.44 10.96 -15.61
CA LYS A 8 5.09 12.37 -15.86
C LYS A 8 3.78 12.77 -15.18
N LEU A 9 2.80 11.88 -15.10
CA LEU A 9 1.54 12.13 -14.38
C LEU A 9 1.79 12.15 -12.87
N ALA A 10 2.55 11.20 -12.34
CA ALA A 10 2.95 11.18 -10.94
C ALA A 10 3.75 12.43 -10.57
N SER A 11 4.77 12.79 -11.35
CA SER A 11 5.56 14.01 -11.12
C SER A 11 4.75 15.29 -11.31
N SER A 12 3.83 15.32 -12.29
CA SER A 12 2.95 16.48 -12.49
C SER A 12 1.97 16.65 -11.33
N LYS A 13 1.42 15.56 -10.78
CA LYS A 13 0.56 15.62 -9.60
C LYS A 13 1.33 16.03 -8.36
N ASP A 14 2.53 15.51 -8.15
CA ASP A 14 3.35 15.85 -6.99
C ASP A 14 3.80 17.32 -7.03
N SER A 15 4.23 17.80 -8.20
CA SER A 15 4.54 19.20 -8.43
C SER A 15 3.32 20.12 -8.36
N ALA A 16 2.14 19.67 -8.81
CA ALA A 16 0.89 20.41 -8.70
C ALA A 16 0.46 20.54 -7.23
N LEU A 17 0.52 19.46 -6.45
CA LEU A 17 0.24 19.45 -5.02
C LEU A 17 1.21 20.34 -4.25
N MET A 18 2.51 20.28 -4.56
CA MET A 18 3.51 21.20 -4.00
C MET A 18 3.22 22.66 -4.39
N SER A 19 2.87 22.92 -5.66
CA SER A 19 2.57 24.27 -6.12
C SER A 19 1.28 24.85 -5.53
N ASP A 20 0.25 24.03 -5.32
CA ASP A 20 -1.01 24.45 -4.71
C ASP A 20 -0.84 24.62 -3.20
N ALA A 21 -0.05 23.77 -2.54
CA ALA A 21 0.33 23.96 -1.16
C ALA A 21 1.13 25.26 -0.98
N SER A 22 2.15 25.51 -1.82
CA SER A 22 2.92 26.75 -1.81
C SER A 22 2.06 27.97 -2.09
N LYS A 23 1.19 27.94 -3.12
CA LYS A 23 0.26 29.05 -3.42
C LYS A 23 -0.75 29.28 -2.30
N SER A 24 -1.16 28.24 -1.59
CA SER A 24 -2.06 28.37 -0.44
C SER A 24 -1.34 29.03 0.74
N ILE A 25 -0.09 28.62 0.98
CA ILE A 25 0.78 29.23 1.99
C ILE A 25 1.09 30.70 1.64
N ASP A 26 1.43 30.98 0.38
CA ASP A 26 1.73 32.33 -0.12
C ASP A 26 0.50 33.25 -0.08
N LYS A 27 -0.70 32.72 -0.34
CA LYS A 27 -1.96 33.46 -0.17
C LYS A 27 -2.25 33.75 1.30
N LEU A 28 -1.93 32.81 2.21
CA LEU A 28 -2.10 33.01 3.65
C LEU A 28 -1.10 34.04 4.21
N THR A 29 0.14 34.08 3.72
CA THR A 29 1.14 35.10 4.10
C THR A 29 0.88 36.45 3.45
N ALA A 30 0.33 36.51 2.23
CA ALA A 30 -0.03 37.77 1.57
C ALA A 30 -1.30 38.43 2.17
N ASP A 31 -2.27 37.65 2.65
CA ASP A 31 -3.45 38.17 3.38
C ASP A 31 -3.02 38.71 4.76
N ALA A 32 -2.06 38.07 5.43
CA ALA A 32 -1.53 38.50 6.73
C ALA A 32 -0.79 39.85 6.70
N GLN A 33 -0.30 40.29 5.53
CA GLN A 33 0.47 41.54 5.38
C GLN A 33 -0.40 42.75 4.97
N LYS A 34 -1.72 42.57 4.76
CA LYS A 34 -2.63 43.60 4.23
C LYS A 34 -3.78 44.05 5.15
N GLU A 35 -3.86 43.59 6.39
CA GLU A 35 -5.03 43.88 7.24
C GLU A 35 -4.91 45.20 8.03
N ALA A 36 -5.42 46.25 7.40
CA ALA A 36 -6.10 47.37 8.07
C ALA A 36 -7.50 47.56 7.43
N LYS A 37 -8.28 46.47 7.34
CA LYS A 37 -9.69 46.49 6.91
C LYS A 37 -10.54 45.77 7.97
N PRO A 38 -11.81 46.17 8.23
CA PRO A 38 -12.57 45.70 9.39
C PRO A 38 -12.62 44.18 9.45
N PHE A 39 -12.28 43.61 10.61
CA PHE A 39 -12.30 42.18 10.88
C PHE A 39 -13.62 41.56 10.42
N ASP A 40 -13.58 40.81 9.32
CA ASP A 40 -14.72 40.04 8.85
C ASP A 40 -14.81 38.78 9.70
N ILE A 41 -15.66 38.85 10.72
CA ILE A 41 -15.85 37.81 11.73
C ILE A 41 -16.29 36.50 11.08
N GLY A 42 -17.05 36.54 9.98
CA GLY A 42 -17.49 35.34 9.26
C GLY A 42 -16.33 34.63 8.54
N ARG A 43 -15.48 35.39 7.85
CA ARG A 43 -14.28 34.86 7.18
C ARG A 43 -13.26 34.33 8.20
N SER A 44 -13.07 35.06 9.29
CA SER A 44 -12.17 34.67 10.38
C SER A 44 -12.65 33.41 11.10
N MET A 45 -13.94 33.33 11.47
CA MET A 45 -14.54 32.13 12.07
C MET A 45 -14.45 30.91 11.14
N GLY A 46 -14.62 31.08 9.83
CA GLY A 46 -14.46 30.01 8.85
C GLY A 46 -13.03 29.46 8.79
N ILE A 47 -12.02 30.33 8.87
CA ILE A 47 -10.60 29.93 8.89
C ILE A 47 -10.28 29.21 10.21
N PHE A 48 -10.74 29.71 11.35
CA PHE A 48 -10.57 29.03 12.64
C PHE A 48 -11.27 27.67 12.69
N ALA A 49 -12.47 27.54 12.11
CA ALA A 49 -13.18 26.28 12.01
C ALA A 49 -12.45 25.28 11.11
N ALA A 50 -11.92 25.73 9.96
CA ALA A 50 -11.15 24.89 9.05
C ALA A 50 -9.85 24.38 9.69
N ILE A 51 -9.13 25.25 10.42
CA ILE A 51 -7.93 24.88 11.18
C ILE A 51 -8.30 23.90 12.31
N GLY A 52 -9.35 24.17 13.07
CA GLY A 52 -9.84 23.26 14.11
C GLY A 52 -10.23 21.89 13.57
N LEU A 53 -10.90 21.84 12.40
CA LEU A 53 -11.24 20.59 11.72
C LEU A 53 -9.99 19.87 11.22
N ALA A 54 -9.01 20.58 10.67
CA ALA A 54 -7.75 19.99 10.20
C ALA A 54 -6.94 19.38 11.36
N LEU A 55 -6.79 20.11 12.48
CA LEU A 55 -6.16 19.56 13.69
C LEU A 55 -6.97 18.40 14.28
N GLY A 56 -8.30 18.46 14.24
CA GLY A 56 -9.17 17.36 14.64
C GLY A 56 -8.99 16.13 13.74
N ALA A 57 -8.84 16.31 12.43
CA ALA A 57 -8.59 15.23 11.48
C ALA A 57 -7.21 14.59 11.71
N ILE A 58 -6.17 15.38 12.01
CA ILE A 58 -4.85 14.88 12.37
C ILE A 58 -4.92 14.13 13.72
N GLY A 59 -5.64 14.68 14.70
CA GLY A 59 -5.84 14.05 16.01
C GLY A 59 -6.58 12.72 15.89
N THR A 60 -7.64 12.65 15.07
CA THR A 60 -8.37 11.39 14.82
C THR A 60 -7.53 10.39 14.04
N ALA A 61 -6.73 10.82 13.06
CA ALA A 61 -5.79 9.95 12.36
C ALA A 61 -4.74 9.36 13.33
N LEU A 62 -4.10 10.18 14.17
CA LEU A 62 -3.14 9.72 15.17
C LEU A 62 -3.79 8.81 16.22
N ALA A 63 -4.98 9.17 16.71
CA ALA A 63 -5.74 8.33 17.64
C ALA A 63 -6.11 6.99 17.01
N SER A 64 -6.48 6.96 15.73
CA SER A 64 -6.78 5.72 15.02
C SER A 64 -5.56 4.82 14.86
N ILE A 65 -4.40 5.41 14.59
CA ILE A 65 -3.12 4.68 14.51
C ILE A 65 -2.74 4.12 15.88
N ALA A 66 -2.84 4.93 16.94
CA ALA A 66 -2.56 4.51 18.30
C ALA A 66 -3.53 3.38 18.74
N ALA A 67 -4.83 3.54 18.48
CA ALA A 67 -5.84 2.52 18.77
C ALA A 67 -5.59 1.22 17.99
N ALA A 68 -5.17 1.31 16.72
CA ALA A 68 -4.80 0.15 15.92
C ALA A 68 -3.55 -0.56 16.48
N LEU A 69 -2.59 0.19 17.01
CA LEU A 69 -1.38 -0.34 17.65
C LEU A 69 -1.70 -1.05 18.96
N PHE A 70 -2.58 -0.48 19.80
CA PHE A 70 -3.01 -1.08 21.07
C PHE A 70 -3.96 -2.26 20.89
N SER A 71 -4.77 -2.27 19.82
CA SER A 71 -5.64 -3.40 19.47
C SER A 71 -4.88 -4.59 18.87
N LEU A 72 -3.57 -4.44 18.62
CA LEU A 72 -2.76 -5.41 17.90
C LEU A 72 -2.26 -6.51 18.85
N ALA A 73 -2.55 -7.78 18.52
CA ALA A 73 -2.02 -8.91 19.28
C ALA A 73 -0.49 -9.00 19.11
N TRP A 74 0.22 -9.52 20.12
CA TRP A 74 1.70 -9.64 20.08
C TRP A 74 2.23 -10.31 18.79
N TRP A 75 1.50 -11.30 18.26
CA TRP A 75 1.85 -12.01 17.02
C TRP A 75 1.68 -11.21 15.73
N GLN A 76 0.97 -10.08 15.75
CA GLN A 76 0.71 -9.22 14.58
C GLN A 76 1.78 -8.13 14.40
N PHE A 77 2.65 -7.90 15.39
CA PHE A 77 3.78 -6.96 15.26
C PHE A 77 4.72 -7.29 14.08
N PRO A 78 5.17 -8.55 13.86
CA PRO A 78 5.95 -8.91 12.69
C PRO A 78 5.23 -8.56 11.37
N LEU A 79 3.91 -8.73 11.31
CA LEU A 79 3.12 -8.41 10.13
C LEU A 79 3.04 -6.90 9.88
N LEU A 80 2.95 -6.10 10.94
CA LEU A 80 3.00 -4.64 10.86
C LEU A 80 4.35 -4.17 10.27
N PHE A 81 5.47 -4.74 10.72
CA PHE A 81 6.79 -4.43 10.17
C PHE A 81 6.93 -4.81 8.69
N VAL A 82 6.39 -5.97 8.28
CA VAL A 82 6.36 -6.35 6.86
C VAL A 82 5.46 -5.40 6.06
N GLY A 83 4.31 -5.02 6.62
CA GLY A 83 3.38 -4.08 6.00
C GLY A 83 4.00 -2.70 5.77
N ILE A 84 4.63 -2.11 6.79
CA ILE A 84 5.30 -0.81 6.65
C ILE A 84 6.46 -0.89 5.67
N PHE A 85 7.25 -1.97 5.71
CA PHE A 85 8.35 -2.18 4.78
C PHE A 85 7.85 -2.30 3.34
N LEU A 86 6.75 -3.02 3.12
CA LEU A 86 6.12 -3.15 1.81
C LEU A 86 5.48 -1.84 1.33
N CYS A 87 4.91 -1.05 2.23
CA CYS A 87 4.31 0.24 1.88
C CYS A 87 5.39 1.24 1.42
N ILE A 88 6.57 1.22 2.04
CA ILE A 88 7.71 2.06 1.68
C ILE A 88 8.45 1.52 0.43
N SER A 89 8.71 0.21 0.39
CA SER A 89 9.54 -0.41 -0.65
C SER A 89 8.76 -0.79 -1.91
N GLY A 90 7.45 -1.07 -1.77
CA GLY A 90 6.56 -1.51 -2.84
C GLY A 90 6.53 -0.58 -4.05
N PRO A 91 6.34 0.74 -3.88
CA PRO A 91 6.33 1.68 -5.01
C PRO A 91 7.65 1.68 -5.79
N SER A 92 8.78 1.68 -5.08
CA SER A 92 10.11 1.67 -5.68
C SER A 92 10.40 0.36 -6.42
N MET A 93 10.03 -0.77 -5.83
CA MET A 93 10.17 -2.09 -6.46
C MET A 93 9.31 -2.20 -7.72
N PHE A 94 8.09 -1.65 -7.68
CA PHE A 94 7.17 -1.63 -8.82
C PHE A 94 7.69 -0.77 -9.97
N LEU A 95 8.18 0.44 -9.68
CA LEU A 95 8.83 1.32 -10.67
C LEU A 95 10.07 0.66 -11.27
N ALA A 96 10.92 0.04 -10.46
CA ALA A 96 12.11 -0.67 -10.92
C ALA A 96 11.74 -1.86 -11.83
N TRP A 97 10.69 -2.61 -11.48
CA TRP A 97 10.19 -3.72 -12.30
C TRP A 97 9.68 -3.25 -13.66
N LEU A 98 8.93 -2.13 -13.71
CA LEU A 98 8.48 -1.54 -14.96
C LEU A 98 9.66 -1.05 -15.83
N LYS A 99 10.69 -0.47 -15.22
CA LYS A 99 11.93 -0.05 -15.89
C LYS A 99 12.70 -1.25 -16.46
N LEU A 100 12.85 -2.33 -15.69
CA LEU A 100 13.53 -3.55 -16.14
C LEU A 100 12.82 -4.30 -17.28
N ARG A 101 11.50 -4.14 -17.45
CA ARG A 101 10.76 -4.71 -18.60
C ARG A 101 10.98 -3.94 -19.91
N ARG A 102 11.51 -2.73 -19.85
CA ARG A 102 11.84 -1.90 -21.04
C ARG A 102 13.29 -2.05 -21.49
N ARG A 103 13.86 -3.25 -21.43
CA ARG A 103 15.23 -3.50 -21.92
C ARG A 103 15.25 -3.44 -23.45
N THR A 104 15.79 -2.37 -24.02
CA THR A 104 16.00 -2.21 -25.47
C THR A 104 17.48 -1.94 -25.76
N LEU A 105 17.99 -2.43 -26.89
CA LEU A 105 19.36 -2.17 -27.36
C LEU A 105 19.54 -0.81 -28.03
N GLY A 106 18.43 -0.11 -28.32
CA GLY A 106 18.44 1.17 -29.01
C GLY A 106 19.46 2.16 -28.42
N PRO A 107 19.42 2.46 -27.11
CA PRO A 107 20.36 3.40 -26.50
C PRO A 107 21.84 2.94 -26.55
N VAL A 108 22.08 1.63 -26.52
CA VAL A 108 23.45 1.06 -26.53
C VAL A 108 24.05 1.11 -27.94
N LEU A 109 23.23 0.84 -28.96
CA LEU A 109 23.63 0.85 -30.37
C LEU A 109 23.82 2.28 -30.90
N ASP A 110 22.94 3.20 -30.48
CA ASP A 110 23.05 4.62 -30.80
C ASP A 110 24.32 5.24 -30.19
N ALA A 111 24.63 4.90 -28.93
CA ALA A 111 25.89 5.27 -28.29
C ALA A 111 27.13 4.66 -28.98
N SER A 112 26.96 3.55 -29.70
CA SER A 112 28.03 2.90 -30.47
C SER A 112 28.15 3.42 -31.91
N GLY A 113 27.37 4.43 -32.30
CA GLY A 113 27.37 5.02 -33.64
C GLY A 113 26.58 4.23 -34.70
N TRP A 114 25.80 3.24 -34.29
CA TRP A 114 24.97 2.42 -35.19
C TRP A 114 23.53 2.94 -35.21
N ALA A 115 23.11 3.54 -36.33
CA ALA A 115 21.73 4.00 -36.56
C ALA A 115 20.82 2.84 -37.02
N VAL A 116 20.45 1.96 -36.08
CA VAL A 116 19.46 0.89 -36.31
C VAL A 116 18.13 1.27 -35.63
N ASN A 117 17.00 0.93 -36.27
CA ASN A 117 15.65 1.18 -35.75
C ASN A 117 15.54 0.68 -34.29
N SER A 118 15.38 1.62 -33.36
CA SER A 118 15.74 1.52 -31.93
C SER A 118 14.85 0.60 -31.09
N GLN A 119 13.95 -0.16 -31.71
CA GLN A 119 13.01 -1.06 -31.06
C GLN A 119 13.46 -2.53 -31.08
N ILE A 120 14.71 -2.80 -30.73
CA ILE A 120 15.20 -4.17 -30.56
C ILE A 120 15.21 -4.49 -29.05
N PRO A 121 14.17 -5.18 -28.52
CA PRO A 121 14.18 -5.60 -27.13
C PRO A 121 15.27 -6.64 -26.88
N ILE A 122 15.98 -6.51 -25.75
CA ILE A 122 16.96 -7.51 -25.31
C ILE A 122 16.18 -8.73 -24.84
N ASN A 123 16.02 -9.71 -25.72
CA ASN A 123 15.40 -10.99 -25.40
C ASN A 123 16.45 -12.11 -25.42
N PHE A 124 16.20 -13.18 -24.65
CA PHE A 124 17.09 -14.34 -24.60
C PHE A 124 17.33 -14.94 -26.00
N MET A 125 16.30 -14.92 -26.87
CA MET A 125 16.39 -15.38 -28.27
C MET A 125 17.40 -14.58 -29.11
N LEU A 126 17.47 -13.26 -28.93
CA LEU A 126 18.45 -12.44 -29.62
C LEU A 126 19.86 -12.74 -29.11
N GLY A 127 20.00 -12.93 -27.78
CA GLY A 127 21.25 -13.37 -27.16
C GLY A 127 21.75 -14.68 -27.75
N SER A 128 20.89 -15.68 -27.93
CA SER A 128 21.25 -16.96 -28.54
C SER A 128 21.61 -16.88 -30.03
N CYS A 129 21.08 -15.90 -30.78
CA CYS A 129 21.51 -15.69 -32.17
C CYS A 129 22.88 -15.01 -32.27
N LEU A 130 23.24 -14.18 -31.27
CA LEU A 130 24.50 -13.43 -31.24
C LEU A 130 25.64 -14.17 -30.54
N THR A 131 25.34 -15.25 -29.82
CA THR A 131 26.33 -16.07 -29.14
C THR A 131 26.24 -17.50 -29.61
N ASP A 132 27.33 -18.01 -30.19
CA ASP A 132 27.42 -19.42 -30.55
C ASP A 132 27.64 -20.23 -29.27
N ALA A 133 26.63 -21.03 -28.89
CA ALA A 133 26.73 -21.87 -27.72
C ALA A 133 27.62 -23.07 -28.05
N ALA A 134 28.74 -23.22 -27.34
CA ALA A 134 29.67 -24.32 -27.54
C ALA A 134 28.93 -25.68 -27.59
N ALA A 135 28.95 -26.31 -28.77
CA ALA A 135 28.33 -27.61 -29.00
C ALA A 135 29.13 -28.69 -28.27
N LEU A 136 28.42 -29.61 -27.62
CA LEU A 136 29.04 -30.80 -27.02
C LEU A 136 29.50 -31.73 -28.15
N PRO A 137 30.70 -32.34 -28.06
CA PRO A 137 31.15 -33.32 -29.05
C PRO A 137 30.17 -34.51 -29.13
N PRO A 138 30.10 -35.19 -30.29
CA PRO A 138 29.25 -36.37 -30.44
C PRO A 138 29.61 -37.40 -29.36
N ASN A 139 28.59 -37.92 -28.66
CA ASN A 139 28.66 -38.85 -27.52
C ASN A 139 28.98 -38.26 -26.13
N ALA A 140 29.05 -36.94 -25.97
CA ALA A 140 29.07 -36.34 -24.63
C ALA A 140 27.65 -36.12 -24.09
N SER A 141 27.44 -36.37 -22.80
CA SER A 141 26.20 -36.03 -22.08
C SER A 141 26.48 -34.97 -21.03
N ARG A 142 25.59 -33.97 -20.90
CA ARG A 142 25.67 -32.96 -19.82
C ARG A 142 25.06 -33.56 -18.55
N SER A 143 25.88 -33.77 -17.53
CA SER A 143 25.38 -34.02 -16.17
C SER A 143 24.85 -32.70 -15.59
N PHE A 144 23.56 -32.66 -15.27
CA PHE A 144 22.94 -31.55 -14.53
C PHE A 144 23.04 -31.73 -13.01
N ASP A 145 23.55 -32.88 -12.56
CA ASP A 145 23.77 -33.19 -11.16
C ASP A 145 25.21 -32.83 -10.81
N ASP A 146 25.38 -31.61 -10.29
CA ASP A 146 26.64 -31.12 -9.74
C ASP A 146 26.58 -31.23 -8.21
N PRO A 147 27.29 -32.20 -7.60
CA PRO A 147 27.32 -32.41 -6.15
C PRO A 147 27.88 -31.22 -5.36
N PHE A 148 28.63 -30.32 -6.01
CA PHE A 148 29.25 -29.14 -5.40
C PHE A 148 28.48 -27.85 -5.63
N ARG A 149 27.41 -27.87 -6.44
CA ARG A 149 26.58 -26.69 -6.66
C ARG A 149 25.82 -26.36 -5.38
N LYS A 150 26.25 -25.29 -4.69
CA LYS A 150 25.44 -24.67 -3.62
C LYS A 150 24.07 -24.29 -4.19
N GLN A 151 23.09 -25.14 -3.91
CA GLN A 151 21.71 -24.91 -4.33
C GLN A 151 21.26 -23.56 -3.76
N SER A 152 20.92 -22.61 -4.64
CA SER A 152 20.49 -21.29 -4.22
C SER A 152 19.21 -21.42 -3.39
N ARG A 153 19.36 -21.25 -2.07
CA ARG A 153 18.23 -21.32 -1.12
C ARG A 153 17.24 -20.19 -1.34
N TRP A 154 17.58 -19.16 -2.14
CA TRP A 154 16.73 -18.02 -2.45
C TRP A 154 15.33 -18.44 -2.92
N LYS A 155 15.23 -19.47 -3.76
CA LYS A 155 13.91 -19.97 -4.21
C LYS A 155 13.08 -20.52 -3.05
N LYS A 156 13.71 -21.25 -2.12
CA LYS A 156 13.04 -21.78 -0.91
C LYS A 156 12.62 -20.64 0.02
N TRP A 157 13.48 -19.63 0.21
CA TRP A 157 13.17 -18.44 1.01
C TRP A 157 12.07 -17.59 0.38
N ALA A 158 12.07 -17.40 -0.94
CA ALA A 158 11.04 -16.67 -1.66
C ALA A 158 9.68 -17.37 -1.57
N VAL A 159 9.65 -18.70 -1.69
CA VAL A 159 8.42 -19.50 -1.50
C VAL A 159 7.95 -19.43 -0.04
N ALA A 160 8.85 -19.59 0.93
CA ALA A 160 8.51 -19.47 2.35
C ALA A 160 7.92 -18.09 2.68
N LEU A 161 8.55 -17.03 2.18
CA LEU A 161 8.09 -15.65 2.37
C LEU A 161 6.74 -15.39 1.67
N GLY A 162 6.54 -15.95 0.48
CA GLY A 162 5.25 -15.93 -0.22
C GLY A 162 4.14 -16.64 0.56
N VAL A 163 4.42 -17.81 1.15
CA VAL A 163 3.47 -18.55 1.98
C VAL A 163 3.14 -17.78 3.27
N VAL A 164 4.13 -17.16 3.91
CA VAL A 164 3.92 -16.33 5.10
C VAL A 164 3.05 -15.10 4.77
N CYS A 165 3.32 -14.42 3.65
CA CYS A 165 2.48 -13.31 3.19
C CYS A 165 1.05 -13.76 2.85
N LEU A 166 0.88 -14.92 2.21
CA LEU A 166 -0.44 -15.46 1.89
C LEU A 166 -1.22 -15.83 3.16
N ALA A 167 -0.57 -16.50 4.11
CA ALA A 167 -1.17 -16.84 5.39
C ALA A 167 -1.58 -15.58 6.18
N ALA A 168 -0.75 -14.53 6.13
CA ALA A 168 -1.08 -13.26 6.75
C ALA A 168 -2.26 -12.54 6.08
N LEU A 169 -2.37 -12.58 4.74
CA LEU A 169 -3.51 -12.05 4.00
C LEU A 169 -4.79 -12.82 4.32
N LEU A 170 -4.72 -14.15 4.42
CA LEU A 170 -5.86 -14.99 4.79
C LEU A 170 -6.28 -14.78 6.24
N ALA A 171 -5.33 -14.65 7.17
CA ALA A 171 -5.63 -14.33 8.57
C ALA A 171 -6.23 -12.93 8.72
N GLY A 172 -5.71 -11.94 8.00
CA GLY A 172 -6.25 -10.58 7.96
C GLY A 172 -7.64 -10.51 7.35
N GLY A 173 -7.86 -11.21 6.23
CA GLY A 173 -9.17 -11.32 5.57
C GLY A 173 -10.19 -12.09 6.40
N GLY A 174 -9.77 -13.17 7.07
CA GLY A 174 -10.59 -13.93 8.01
C GLY A 174 -10.99 -13.12 9.24
N TYR A 175 -10.06 -12.33 9.80
CA TYR A 175 -10.34 -11.42 10.91
C TYR A 175 -11.31 -10.29 10.49
N TRP A 176 -11.14 -9.74 9.30
CA TRP A 176 -12.07 -8.73 8.76
C TRP A 176 -13.46 -9.32 8.53
N GLY A 177 -13.55 -10.52 7.93
CA GLY A 177 -14.79 -11.24 7.73
C GLY A 177 -15.49 -11.62 9.04
N TRP A 178 -14.74 -12.06 10.05
CA TRP A 178 -15.29 -12.39 11.37
C TRP A 178 -15.84 -11.15 12.10
N LYS A 179 -15.09 -10.04 12.07
CA LYS A 179 -15.52 -8.77 12.66
C LYS A 179 -16.78 -8.21 11.98
N GLU A 180 -16.88 -8.37 10.65
CA GLU A 180 -18.07 -7.93 9.90
C GLU A 180 -19.26 -8.88 10.10
N TYR A 181 -19.02 -10.18 10.31
CA TYR A 181 -20.04 -11.15 10.71
C TYR A 181 -20.64 -10.80 12.09
N GLN A 182 -19.80 -10.40 13.04
CA GLN A 182 -20.20 -10.06 14.40
C GLN A 182 -21.00 -8.74 14.48
N LYS A 183 -20.72 -7.78 13.58
CA LYS A 183 -21.55 -6.57 13.43
C LYS A 183 -22.93 -6.86 12.84
N ARG A 184 -23.04 -7.86 11.95
CA ARG A 184 -24.32 -8.24 11.33
C ARG A 184 -25.22 -9.06 12.25
N HIS A 185 -24.64 -9.71 13.26
CA HIS A 185 -25.37 -10.47 14.27
C HIS A 185 -25.02 -9.98 15.68
N PRO A 186 -25.51 -8.80 16.12
CA PRO A 186 -25.47 -8.47 17.54
C PRO A 186 -26.30 -9.53 18.28
N ALA A 187 -25.69 -10.16 19.29
CA ALA A 187 -26.37 -11.12 20.15
C ALA A 187 -27.68 -10.51 20.64
N LYS A 188 -28.79 -11.15 20.29
CA LYS A 188 -30.14 -10.78 20.74
C LYS A 188 -30.09 -10.76 22.26
N GLN A 189 -30.10 -9.58 22.88
CA GLN A 189 -30.30 -9.47 24.30
C GLN A 189 -31.64 -10.15 24.60
N GLU A 190 -31.58 -11.24 25.37
CA GLU A 190 -32.75 -11.87 25.94
C GLU A 190 -33.51 -10.79 26.71
N GLN A 191 -34.67 -10.41 26.17
CA GLN A 191 -35.71 -9.75 26.93
C GLN A 191 -36.13 -10.71 28.04
N THR A 192 -35.57 -10.55 29.23
CA THR A 192 -36.26 -10.88 30.47
C THR A 192 -37.44 -9.93 30.60
N SER A 193 -38.50 -10.19 29.83
CA SER A 193 -39.84 -9.66 30.05
C SER A 193 -40.54 -10.53 31.10
N ASP A 194 -40.95 -9.88 32.18
CA ASP A 194 -42.17 -10.17 32.93
C ASP A 194 -42.31 -11.55 33.57
N ILE A 195 -41.62 -11.75 34.70
CA ILE A 195 -42.21 -12.56 35.78
C ILE A 195 -43.29 -11.69 36.42
N THR A 196 -44.52 -11.92 35.97
CA THR A 196 -45.76 -11.43 36.58
C THR A 196 -45.74 -11.71 38.08
N ALA A 197 -45.75 -10.65 38.89
CA ALA A 197 -46.01 -10.74 40.32
C ALA A 197 -47.43 -11.27 40.55
N PRO A 198 -47.65 -12.32 41.37
CA PRO A 198 -48.99 -12.81 41.65
C PRO A 198 -49.74 -11.78 42.51
N LYS A 199 -50.81 -11.24 41.93
CA LYS A 199 -51.78 -10.36 42.59
C LYS A 199 -52.47 -11.13 43.73
N ALA A 200 -52.26 -10.69 44.97
CA ALA A 200 -52.95 -11.20 46.15
C ALA A 200 -54.48 -10.96 46.04
N PRO A 201 -55.34 -11.95 46.35
CA PRO A 201 -56.77 -11.74 46.44
C PRO A 201 -57.13 -11.00 47.74
N ALA A 202 -57.85 -9.89 47.62
CA ALA A 202 -58.47 -9.22 48.75
C ALA A 202 -59.56 -10.13 49.36
N PRO A 203 -59.66 -10.24 50.70
CA PRO A 203 -60.66 -11.06 51.34
C PRO A 203 -62.05 -10.43 51.21
N SER A 204 -63.00 -11.16 50.62
CA SER A 204 -64.44 -10.95 50.84
C SER A 204 -64.89 -11.86 51.98
N ALA A 205 -65.43 -11.29 53.05
CA ALA A 205 -66.68 -11.76 53.68
C ALA A 205 -67.06 -10.94 54.92
N LYS A 206 -68.31 -10.45 54.88
CA LYS A 206 -69.28 -10.23 55.97
C LYS A 206 -69.08 -9.06 56.91
#